data_AF-A0A7S2DER0-F1
#
_entry.id   AF-A0A7S2DER0-F1
#
_cell.length_a   1.000
_cell.length_b   1.000
_cell.length_c   1.000
_cell.angle_alpha   90.00
_cell.angle_beta   90.00
_cell.angle_gamma   90.00
#
_symmetry.space_group_name_H-M   'P 1'
#
loop_
_entity.id
_entity.type
_entity.pdbx_description
1 polymer ?
#
loop_
_entity_poly.entity_id
_entity_poly.type
_entity_poly.pdbx_seq_one_letter_code
_entity_poly.pdbx_strand_id
1 'polypeptide(L)'
;SLVTCAMNIFNAIVEKLPPTPAKFHYIFNLRDISRITEGVMLSTPDKFENKASVVRLMRHEVLRIFFDRLVGDADKEFVSGKVEEQFKACFADEAERALADPILYGDFLLYNEIEEERNAGGGGELVRLYEDMTDYAK
;
A
#
# COMPACT_ATOMS: atom_id res chain seq x y z
N SER A 1 -11.84 2.80 11.29
CA SER A 1 -11.40 3.74 10.24
C SER A 1 -10.57 3.02 9.19
N LEU A 2 -9.32 2.59 9.48
CA LEU A 2 -8.44 1.84 8.56
C LEU A 2 -9.02 0.50 8.07
N VAL A 3 -9.27 -0.42 9.01
CA VAL A 3 -9.80 -1.76 8.67
C VAL A 3 -11.17 -1.67 7.99
N THR A 4 -12.03 -0.74 8.44
CA THR A 4 -13.34 -0.48 7.83
C THR A 4 -13.20 -0.04 6.38
N CYS A 5 -12.30 0.90 6.09
CA CYS A 5 -12.03 1.37 4.72
C CYS A 5 -11.53 0.22 3.83
N ALA A 6 -10.56 -0.57 4.31
CA ALA A 6 -10.05 -1.74 3.58
C ALA A 6 -11.14 -2.80 3.34
N MET A 7 -12.02 -3.03 4.32
CA MET A 7 -13.14 -3.98 4.21
C MET A 7 -14.17 -3.52 3.17
N ASN A 8 -14.49 -2.22 3.12
CA ASN A 8 -15.41 -1.68 2.12
C ASN A 8 -14.86 -1.83 0.69
N ILE A 9 -13.57 -1.57 0.51
CA ILE A 9 -12.88 -1.78 -0.78
C ILE A 9 -12.90 -3.27 -1.15
N PHE A 10 -12.52 -4.14 -0.21
CA PHE A 10 -12.53 -5.60 -0.40
C PHE A 10 -13.91 -6.12 -0.82
N ASN A 11 -14.97 -5.74 -0.12
CA ASN A 11 -16.33 -6.17 -0.42
C ASN A 11 -16.76 -5.76 -1.84
N ALA A 12 -16.46 -4.51 -2.24
CA ALA A 12 -16.76 -4.03 -3.58
C ALA A 12 -15.96 -4.76 -4.67
N ILE A 13 -14.70 -5.11 -4.40
CA ILE A 13 -13.86 -5.88 -5.33
C ILE A 13 -14.40 -7.30 -5.49
N VAL A 14 -14.69 -8.00 -4.39
CA VAL A 14 -15.18 -9.39 -4.44
C VAL A 14 -16.53 -9.48 -5.14
N GLU A 15 -17.41 -8.49 -4.93
CA GLU A 15 -18.70 -8.42 -5.60
C GLU A 15 -18.56 -8.16 -7.11
N LYS A 16 -17.71 -7.21 -7.50
CA LYS A 16 -17.58 -6.77 -8.89
C LYS A 16 -16.69 -7.67 -9.75
N LEU A 17 -15.66 -8.27 -9.14
CA LEU A 17 -14.58 -8.98 -9.81
C LEU A 17 -14.50 -10.45 -9.36
N PRO A 18 -15.54 -11.27 -9.58
CA PRO A 18 -15.49 -12.68 -9.24
C PRO A 18 -14.43 -13.42 -10.07
N PRO A 19 -13.81 -14.47 -9.52
CA PRO A 19 -12.83 -15.26 -10.26
C PRO A 19 -13.52 -15.96 -11.43
N THR A 20 -12.90 -15.90 -12.60
CA THR A 20 -13.34 -16.61 -13.82
C THR A 20 -12.19 -17.47 -14.34
N PRO A 21 -12.41 -18.48 -15.21
CA PRO A 21 -11.32 -19.25 -15.79
C PRO A 21 -10.24 -18.38 -16.49
N ALA A 22 -10.64 -17.27 -17.10
CA ALA A 22 -9.72 -16.31 -17.71
C ALA A 22 -9.01 -15.38 -16.70
N LYS A 23 -9.61 -15.16 -15.52
CA LYS A 23 -9.11 -14.30 -14.44
C LYS A 23 -8.99 -15.08 -13.13
N PHE A 24 -8.39 -16.26 -13.17
CA PHE A 24 -8.30 -17.17 -12.01
C PHE A 24 -7.44 -16.60 -10.87
N HIS A 25 -6.54 -15.66 -11.17
CA HIS A 25 -5.69 -14.98 -10.19
C HIS A 25 -6.42 -13.85 -9.42
N TYR A 26 -7.70 -13.58 -9.74
CA TYR A 26 -8.55 -12.61 -9.02
C TYR A 26 -9.17 -13.24 -7.75
N ILE A 27 -8.49 -14.20 -7.13
CA ILE A 27 -8.94 -14.78 -5.87
C ILE A 27 -8.54 -13.83 -4.74
N PHE A 28 -9.51 -13.05 -4.28
CA PHE A 28 -9.38 -12.19 -3.12
C PHE A 28 -10.01 -12.87 -1.90
N ASN A 29 -9.34 -12.81 -0.76
CA ASN A 29 -9.83 -13.39 0.48
C ASN A 29 -9.51 -12.49 1.68
N LEU A 30 -10.09 -12.80 2.84
CA LEU A 30 -9.94 -11.96 4.04
C LEU A 30 -8.48 -11.83 4.53
N ARG A 31 -7.57 -12.75 4.17
CA ARG A 31 -6.13 -12.62 4.48
C ARG A 31 -5.52 -11.40 3.79
N ASP A 32 -6.07 -10.97 2.66
CA ASP A 32 -5.59 -9.78 1.97
C ASP A 32 -5.73 -8.53 2.87
N ILE A 33 -6.77 -8.45 3.69
CA ILE A 33 -6.95 -7.37 4.68
C ILE A 33 -5.89 -7.46 5.79
N SER A 34 -5.57 -8.66 6.25
CA SER A 34 -4.48 -8.87 7.21
C SER A 34 -3.15 -8.39 6.64
N ARG A 35 -2.85 -8.68 5.37
CA ARG A 35 -1.61 -8.23 4.70
C ARG A 35 -1.54 -6.71 4.54
N ILE A 36 -2.66 -6.05 4.25
CA ILE A 36 -2.74 -4.57 4.23
C ILE A 36 -2.39 -4.03 5.63
N THR A 37 -2.99 -4.62 6.66
CA THR A 37 -2.78 -4.17 8.05
C THR A 37 -1.35 -4.43 8.50
N GLU A 38 -0.79 -5.59 8.19
CA GLU A 38 0.61 -5.94 8.44
C GLU A 38 1.56 -4.95 7.75
N GLY A 39 1.32 -4.63 6.47
CA GLY A 39 2.13 -3.66 5.73
C GLY A 39 2.11 -2.27 6.38
N VAL A 40 0.95 -1.81 6.83
CA VAL A 40 0.85 -0.56 7.58
C VAL A 40 1.54 -0.66 8.95
N MET A 41 1.46 -1.80 9.64
CA MET A 41 2.10 -2.00 10.95
C MET A 41 3.62 -2.05 10.91
N LEU A 42 4.23 -2.30 9.75
CA LEU A 42 5.67 -2.20 9.55
C LEU A 42 6.16 -0.74 9.46
N SER A 43 5.24 0.24 9.46
CA SER A 43 5.59 1.66 9.53
C SER A 43 6.27 1.97 10.86
N THR A 44 7.43 2.61 10.83
CA THR A 44 8.12 3.05 12.03
C THR A 44 7.86 4.54 12.32
N PRO A 45 7.73 4.96 13.59
CA PRO A 45 7.37 6.34 13.94
C PRO A 45 8.36 7.40 13.40
N ASP A 46 9.61 7.03 13.15
CA ASP A 46 10.66 7.88 12.57
C ASP A 46 10.45 8.20 11.08
N LYS A 47 9.67 7.38 10.36
CA LYS A 47 9.35 7.60 8.94
C LYS A 47 7.92 8.09 8.71
N PHE A 48 7.02 7.82 9.66
CA PHE A 48 5.59 8.11 9.54
C PHE A 48 5.12 9.04 10.66
N GLU A 49 5.59 10.29 10.60
CA GLU A 49 5.37 11.29 11.66
C GLU A 49 3.92 11.82 11.74
N ASN A 50 3.14 11.69 10.65
CA ASN A 50 1.79 12.24 10.57
C ASN A 50 0.77 11.20 10.06
N LYS A 51 -0.50 11.40 10.43
CA LYS A 51 -1.62 10.54 10.04
C LYS A 51 -1.76 10.43 8.53
N ALA A 52 -1.50 11.50 7.77
CA ALA A 52 -1.61 11.49 6.31
C ALA A 52 -0.56 10.58 5.64
N SER A 53 0.67 10.50 6.17
CA SER A 53 1.70 9.56 5.71
C SER A 53 1.28 8.11 5.96
N VAL A 54 0.63 7.82 7.10
CA VAL A 54 0.09 6.48 7.39
C VAL A 54 -1.07 6.12 6.45
N VAL A 55 -1.97 7.07 6.18
CA VAL A 55 -3.07 6.86 5.23
C VAL A 55 -2.53 6.68 3.81
N ARG A 56 -1.50 7.43 3.41
CA ARG A 56 -0.82 7.24 2.12
C ARG A 56 -0.18 5.86 1.99
N LEU A 57 0.48 5.37 3.05
CA LEU A 57 0.99 4.00 3.10
C LEU A 57 -0.13 2.97 2.99
N MET A 58 -1.27 3.22 3.64
CA MET A 58 -2.43 2.36 3.50
C MET A 58 -2.89 2.29 2.03
N ARG A 59 -2.96 3.43 1.32
CA ARG A 59 -3.28 3.44 -0.12
C ARG A 59 -2.29 2.57 -0.90
N HIS A 60 -1.00 2.73 -0.61
CA HIS A 60 0.03 1.92 -1.25
C HIS A 60 -0.23 0.43 -1.05
N GLU A 61 -0.46 -0.02 0.19
CA GLU A 61 -0.70 -1.43 0.49
C GLU A 61 -1.96 -1.98 -0.18
N VAL A 62 -3.03 -1.17 -0.23
CA VAL A 62 -4.27 -1.52 -0.94
C VAL A 62 -4.01 -1.72 -2.43
N LEU A 63 -3.25 -0.82 -3.08
CA LEU A 63 -2.90 -0.95 -4.49
C LEU A 63 -2.01 -2.17 -4.73
N ARG A 64 -0.94 -2.36 -3.94
CA ARG A 64 -0.04 -3.52 -4.06
C ARG A 64 -0.79 -4.85 -3.96
N ILE A 65 -1.78 -4.93 -3.07
CA ILE A 65 -2.47 -6.19 -2.79
C ILE A 65 -3.57 -6.48 -3.81
N PHE A 66 -4.33 -5.47 -4.22
CA PHE A 66 -5.46 -5.64 -5.13
C PHE A 66 -5.15 -5.25 -6.57
N PHE A 67 -4.59 -4.06 -6.79
CA PHE A 67 -4.40 -3.46 -8.11
C PHE A 67 -3.36 -4.21 -8.94
N ASP A 68 -2.27 -4.66 -8.33
CA ASP A 68 -1.21 -5.41 -9.03
C ASP A 68 -1.67 -6.75 -9.61
N ARG A 69 -2.78 -7.31 -9.10
CA ARG A 69 -3.37 -8.54 -9.65
C ARG A 69 -4.22 -8.29 -10.90
N LEU A 70 -4.58 -7.04 -11.19
CA LEU A 70 -5.52 -6.70 -12.24
C LEU A 70 -4.82 -6.62 -13.59
N VAL A 71 -5.44 -7.20 -14.61
CA VAL A 71 -4.91 -7.19 -15.99
C VAL A 71 -5.69 -6.24 -16.89
N GLY A 72 -7.01 -6.15 -16.71
CA GLY A 72 -7.88 -5.33 -17.57
C GLY A 72 -7.97 -3.88 -17.11
N ASP A 73 -7.88 -2.94 -18.06
CA ASP A 73 -7.96 -1.50 -17.78
C ASP A 73 -9.27 -1.10 -17.11
N ALA A 74 -10.39 -1.70 -17.52
CA ALA A 74 -11.70 -1.46 -16.89
C ALA A 74 -11.74 -1.92 -15.42
N ASP A 75 -11.07 -3.03 -15.08
CA ASP A 75 -10.99 -3.50 -13.69
C ASP A 75 -10.10 -2.56 -12.86
N LYS A 76 -8.99 -2.11 -13.45
CA LYS A 76 -8.06 -1.14 -12.84
C LYS A 76 -8.75 0.18 -12.56
N GLU A 77 -9.48 0.73 -13.54
CA GLU A 77 -10.24 1.96 -13.39
C GLU A 77 -11.31 1.83 -12.28
N PHE A 78 -12.03 0.70 -12.26
CA PHE A 78 -12.99 0.41 -11.20
C PHE A 78 -12.33 0.40 -9.81
N VAL A 79 -11.21 -0.31 -9.65
CA VAL A 79 -10.53 -0.40 -8.35
C VAL A 79 -9.95 0.95 -7.94
N SER A 80 -9.29 1.68 -8.84
CA SER A 80 -8.76 3.02 -8.55
C SER A 80 -9.87 3.98 -8.10
N GLY A 81 -11.00 4.01 -8.82
CA GLY A 81 -12.15 4.84 -8.44
C GLY A 81 -12.72 4.44 -7.08
N LYS A 82 -12.78 3.13 -6.78
CA LYS A 82 -13.28 2.66 -5.49
C LYS A 82 -12.35 2.99 -4.34
N VAL A 83 -11.03 2.93 -4.56
CA VAL A 83 -10.03 3.37 -3.59
C VAL A 83 -10.18 4.87 -3.32
N GLU A 84 -10.28 5.69 -4.37
CA GLU A 84 -10.45 7.14 -4.23
C GLU A 84 -11.71 7.51 -3.42
N GLU A 85 -12.84 6.90 -3.78
CA GLU A 85 -14.13 7.07 -3.09
C GLU A 85 -14.01 6.75 -1.59
N GLN A 86 -13.45 5.58 -1.26
CA GLN A 86 -13.38 5.11 0.13
C GLN A 86 -12.38 5.91 0.96
N PHE A 87 -11.28 6.37 0.36
CA PHE A 87 -10.29 7.21 1.05
C PHE A 87 -10.85 8.60 1.36
N LYS A 88 -11.58 9.22 0.42
CA LYS A 88 -12.28 10.49 0.68
C LYS A 88 -13.35 10.34 1.76
N ALA A 89 -14.05 9.20 1.81
CA ALA A 89 -15.07 8.95 2.82
C ALA A 89 -14.50 8.66 4.22
N CYS A 90 -13.40 7.90 4.30
CA CYS A 90 -12.83 7.46 5.58
C CYS A 90 -11.77 8.41 6.16
N PHE A 91 -11.13 9.22 5.31
CA PHE A 91 -9.98 10.07 5.65
C PHE A 91 -10.06 11.43 4.94
N ALA A 92 -11.19 12.12 5.06
CA ALA A 92 -11.46 13.37 4.33
C ALA A 92 -10.34 14.42 4.47
N ASP A 93 -9.80 14.60 5.69
CA ASP A 93 -8.75 15.58 5.97
C ASP A 93 -7.38 15.17 5.41
N GLU A 94 -7.11 13.86 5.27
CA GLU A 94 -5.84 13.33 4.77
C GLU A 94 -5.86 12.95 3.28
N ALA A 95 -7.05 12.97 2.66
CA ALA A 95 -7.29 12.43 1.33
C ALA A 95 -6.42 13.12 0.27
N GLU A 96 -6.19 14.43 0.38
CA GLU A 96 -5.35 15.18 -0.57
C GLU A 96 -3.94 14.61 -0.67
N ARG A 97 -3.25 14.43 0.46
CA ARG A 97 -1.89 13.85 0.49
C ARG A 97 -1.90 12.35 0.19
N ALA A 98 -2.88 11.62 0.71
CA ALA A 98 -2.97 10.18 0.49
C ALA A 98 -3.15 9.82 -0.98
N LEU A 99 -3.98 10.57 -1.71
CA LEU A 99 -4.32 10.32 -3.12
C LEU A 99 -3.34 10.95 -4.12
N ALA A 100 -2.37 11.75 -3.67
CA ALA A 100 -1.38 12.35 -4.56
C ALA A 100 -0.56 11.28 -5.30
N ASP A 101 -0.25 11.53 -6.57
CA ASP A 101 0.63 10.69 -7.38
C ASP A 101 1.93 11.44 -7.72
N PRO A 102 3.05 10.73 -7.95
CA PRO A 102 3.21 9.27 -7.93
C PRO A 102 3.20 8.70 -6.51
N ILE A 103 2.85 7.42 -6.35
CA ILE A 103 2.94 6.68 -5.08
C ILE A 103 4.11 5.70 -5.14
N LEU A 104 5.24 6.06 -4.54
CA LEU A 104 6.48 5.28 -4.62
C LEU A 104 7.01 5.00 -3.21
N TYR A 105 7.06 3.71 -2.86
CA TYR A 105 7.66 3.25 -1.62
C TYR A 105 8.78 2.25 -1.93
N GLY A 106 9.89 2.33 -1.20
CA GLY A 106 11.01 1.42 -1.40
C GLY A 106 12.17 1.67 -0.45
N ASP A 107 13.16 0.78 -0.52
CA ASP A 107 14.40 0.80 0.28
C ASP A 107 15.65 1.06 -0.59
N PHE A 108 15.46 1.40 -1.87
CA PHE A 108 16.52 1.44 -2.88
C PHE A 108 17.67 2.41 -2.57
N LEU A 109 17.42 3.50 -1.83
CA LEU A 109 18.47 4.45 -1.48
C LEU A 109 19.51 3.85 -0.53
N LEU A 110 19.06 3.02 0.41
CA LEU A 110 19.90 2.45 1.44
C LEU A 110 20.65 1.22 0.95
N TYR A 111 20.47 0.83 -0.33
CA TYR A 111 21.05 -0.39 -0.89
C TYR A 111 22.58 -0.46 -0.70
N ASN A 112 23.29 0.62 -1.01
CA ASN A 112 24.75 0.65 -0.87
C ASN A 112 25.18 0.53 0.59
N GLU A 113 24.52 1.25 1.49
CA GLU A 113 24.79 1.23 2.93
C GLU A 113 24.50 -0.17 3.52
N ILE A 114 23.43 -0.82 3.05
CA ILE A 114 23.07 -2.20 3.42
C ILE A 114 24.11 -3.20 2.93
N GLU A 115 24.57 -3.07 1.69
CA GLU A 115 25.60 -3.95 1.14
C GLU A 115 26.94 -3.76 1.86
N GLU A 116 27.31 -2.53 2.22
CA GLU A 116 28.51 -2.22 2.99
C GLU A 116 28.49 -2.86 4.39
N GLU A 117 27.41 -2.71 5.15
CA GLU A 117 27.29 -3.36 6.47
C GLU A 117 27.28 -4.88 6.39
N ARG A 118 26.59 -5.45 5.39
CA ARG A 118 26.58 -6.91 5.16
C ARG A 118 27.99 -7.42 4.86
N ASN A 119 28.75 -6.68 4.05
CA ASN A 119 30.13 -7.04 3.70
C ASN A 119 31.11 -6.81 4.86
N ALA A 120 30.82 -5.88 5.77
CA ALA A 120 31.62 -5.62 6.97
C ALA A 120 31.45 -6.68 8.07
N GLY A 121 30.63 -7.73 7.85
CA GLY A 121 30.38 -8.78 8.83
C GLY A 121 29.54 -8.32 10.02
N GLY A 122 28.83 -7.19 9.88
CA GLY A 122 27.87 -6.72 10.86
C GLY A 122 26.74 -7.73 11.01
N GLY A 123 26.62 -8.35 12.17
CA GLY A 123 25.51 -9.25 12.51
C GLY A 123 24.17 -8.53 12.77
N GLY A 124 24.10 -7.23 12.48
CA GLY A 124 22.88 -6.44 12.56
C GLY A 124 22.06 -6.62 11.29
N GLU A 125 20.83 -7.09 11.44
CA GLU A 125 19.84 -7.01 10.36
C GLU A 125 19.49 -5.53 10.19
N LEU A 126 20.12 -4.83 9.23
CA LEU A 126 19.69 -3.50 8.85
C LEU A 126 18.21 -3.57 8.51
N VAL A 127 17.41 -2.89 9.32
CA VAL A 127 15.97 -2.83 9.12
C VAL A 127 15.75 -2.18 7.75
N ARG A 128 15.21 -2.94 6.80
CA ARG A 128 14.74 -2.37 5.53
C ARG A 128 13.57 -1.46 5.84
N LEU A 129 13.86 -0.17 5.98
CA LEU A 129 12.86 0.84 6.28
C LEU A 129 12.09 1.14 5.01
N TYR A 130 10.82 0.77 5.01
CA TYR A 130 9.88 1.02 3.94
C TYR A 130 9.44 2.48 3.98
N GLU A 131 10.00 3.33 3.13
CA GLU A 131 9.75 4.78 3.16
C GLU A 131 9.14 5.32 1.87
N ASP A 132 8.43 6.45 1.99
CA ASP A 132 7.89 7.18 0.85
C ASP A 132 9.02 7.93 0.15
N MET A 133 9.29 7.54 -1.10
CA MET A 133 10.36 8.06 -1.94
C MET A 133 9.95 9.34 -2.68
N THR A 134 8.84 9.99 -2.30
CA THR A 134 8.39 11.24 -2.94
C THR A 134 8.50 12.46 -2.03
N ASP A 135 8.78 12.26 -0.74
CA ASP A 135 8.98 13.32 0.26
C ASP A 135 10.41 13.94 0.22
N TYR A 136 11.12 13.88 -0.91
CA TYR A 136 12.45 14.48 -1.11
C TYR A 136 12.49 16.02 -1.05
N ALA A 137 11.38 16.68 -0.70
CA ALA A 137 11.38 18.09 -0.33
C ALA A 137 11.73 18.24 1.16
N LYS A 138 13.00 18.03 1.51
CA LYS A 138 13.61 18.60 2.73
C LYS A 138 14.76 19.50 2.33
#